data_AF-A0A1S3TYT8-F1
#
_entry.id   AF-A0A1S3TYT8-F1
#
_cell.length_a   1.000
_cell.length_b   1.000
_cell.length_c   1.000
_cell.angle_alpha   90.00
_cell.angle_beta   90.00
_cell.angle_gamma   90.00
#
_symmetry.space_group_name_H-M   'P 1'
#
loop_
_entity.id
_entity.type
_entity.pdbx_description
1 polymer ?
#
loop_
_entity_poly.entity_id
_entity_poly.type
_entity_poly.pdbx_seq_one_letter_code
_entity_poly.pdbx_strand_id
1 'polypeptide(L)'
;MPASGIAVIFFIWAYVPESWLQSAGISYYPSRYWALAVPTYVMVTIILMLGFYIGLNFISTPSPSSLNTVFDEFSRDPLSNECSLEDEKPIDPISDIGLDRINDVMFNNAT
;
A
#
# COMPACT_ATOMS: atom_id res chain seq x y z
N MET A 1 19.34 13.48 7.69
CA MET A 1 18.42 14.56 8.14
C MET A 1 18.92 15.96 7.73
N PRO A 2 18.93 16.33 6.43
CA PRO A 2 19.08 17.74 6.00
C PRO A 2 17.76 18.42 5.57
N ALA A 3 16.67 17.65 5.39
CA ALA A 3 15.42 18.16 4.81
C ALA A 3 14.70 19.21 5.67
N SER A 4 14.92 19.23 6.99
CA SER A 4 14.27 20.17 7.91
C SER A 4 14.74 21.62 7.72
N GLY A 5 16.03 21.85 7.44
CA GLY A 5 16.58 23.19 7.29
C GLY A 5 16.04 23.94 6.07
N ILE A 6 15.88 23.23 4.94
CA ILE A 6 15.37 23.81 3.70
C ILE A 6 13.90 24.22 3.86
N ALA A 7 13.09 23.40 4.52
CA ALA A 7 11.70 23.73 4.81
C ALA A 7 11.58 24.97 5.70
N VAL A 8 12.42 25.10 6.72
CA VAL A 8 12.44 26.28 7.59
C VAL A 8 12.81 27.54 6.81
N ILE A 9 13.86 27.50 5.99
CA ILE A 9 14.24 28.64 5.13
C ILE A 9 13.10 28.99 4.16
N PHE A 10 12.46 27.99 3.57
CA PHE A 10 11.31 28.18 2.68
C PHE A 10 10.15 28.89 3.38
N PHE A 11 9.80 28.49 4.61
CA PHE A 11 8.75 29.15 5.37
C PHE A 11 9.12 30.57 5.79
N ILE A 12 10.36 30.79 6.22
CA ILE A 12 10.85 32.15 6.53
C ILE A 12 10.68 33.05 5.30
N TRP A 13 11.16 32.61 4.14
CA TRP A 13 11.00 33.37 2.90
C TRP A 13 9.52 33.56 2.50
N ALA A 14 8.67 32.54 2.65
CA ALA A 14 7.27 32.60 2.26
C ALA A 14 6.45 33.62 3.08
N TYR A 15 6.73 33.75 4.39
CA TYR A 15 5.94 34.57 5.32
C TYR A 15 6.55 35.92 5.66
N VAL A 16 7.87 36.11 5.58
CA VAL A 16 8.51 37.40 5.88
C VAL A 16 8.08 38.45 4.84
N PRO A 17 7.73 39.70 5.21
CA PRO A 17 7.37 40.75 4.26
C PRO A 17 8.49 41.15 3.29
N GLU A 18 8.11 41.59 2.09
CA GLU A 18 9.02 42.02 1.03
C GLU A 18 9.99 43.11 1.51
N SER A 19 9.48 44.13 2.23
CA SER A 19 10.28 45.25 2.72
C SER A 19 11.43 44.83 3.62
N TRP A 20 11.24 43.77 4.41
CA TRP A 20 12.27 43.24 5.31
C TRP A 20 13.36 42.51 4.52
N LEU A 21 12.99 41.73 3.51
CA LEU A 21 13.94 41.06 2.62
C LEU A 21 14.78 42.10 1.87
N GLN A 22 14.15 43.14 1.33
CA GLN A 22 14.86 44.22 0.64
C GLN A 22 15.77 45.01 1.59
N SER A 23 15.34 45.26 2.83
CA SER A 23 16.18 45.89 3.86
C SER A 23 17.38 45.03 4.26
N ALA A 24 17.28 43.71 4.15
CA ALA A 24 18.39 42.78 4.37
C ALA A 24 19.32 42.65 3.13
N GLY A 25 19.05 43.39 2.05
CA GLY A 25 19.82 43.34 0.80
C GLY A 25 19.45 42.16 -0.11
N ILE A 26 18.37 41.46 0.18
CA ILE A 26 17.90 40.32 -0.61
C ILE A 26 16.88 40.83 -1.63
N SER A 27 17.33 41.07 -2.85
CA SER A 27 16.47 41.59 -3.93
C SER A 27 16.13 40.56 -5.02
N TYR A 28 16.80 39.41 -5.03
CA TYR A 28 16.62 38.37 -6.04
C TYR A 28 16.13 37.06 -5.43
N TYR A 29 14.85 36.75 -5.66
CA TYR A 29 14.20 35.51 -5.25
C TYR A 29 12.99 35.22 -6.15
N PRO A 30 12.51 33.95 -6.18
CA PRO A 30 11.36 33.59 -7.01
C PRO A 30 10.09 34.35 -6.61
N SER A 31 9.08 34.36 -7.49
CA SER A 31 7.76 34.89 -7.14
C SER A 31 7.14 34.17 -5.94
N ARG A 32 6.44 34.90 -5.06
CA ARG A 32 5.71 34.30 -3.91
C ARG A 32 4.67 33.27 -4.30
N TYR A 33 4.24 33.23 -5.56
CA TYR A 33 3.38 32.17 -6.09
C TYR A 33 3.94 30.76 -5.79
N TRP A 34 5.27 30.61 -5.77
CA TRP A 34 5.93 29.34 -5.46
C TRP A 34 5.67 28.84 -4.03
N ALA A 35 5.32 29.72 -3.09
CA ALA A 35 4.91 29.33 -1.74
C ALA A 35 3.66 28.44 -1.75
N LEU A 36 2.75 28.65 -2.71
CA LEU A 36 1.55 27.84 -2.93
C LEU A 36 1.81 26.69 -3.91
N ALA A 37 2.56 26.95 -4.98
CA ALA A 37 2.80 25.98 -6.03
C ALA A 37 3.56 24.76 -5.51
N VAL A 38 4.62 24.94 -4.71
CA VAL A 38 5.45 23.82 -4.21
C VAL A 38 4.62 22.82 -3.40
N PRO A 39 3.87 23.21 -2.34
CA PRO A 39 3.01 22.28 -1.62
C PRO A 39 1.95 21.60 -2.51
N THR A 40 1.38 22.35 -3.45
CA THR A 40 0.37 21.82 -4.38
C THR A 40 0.95 20.73 -5.27
N TYR A 41 2.12 20.97 -5.87
CA TYR A 41 2.81 19.97 -6.68
C TYR A 41 3.18 18.74 -5.86
N VAL A 42 3.67 18.90 -4.62
CA VAL A 42 3.96 17.77 -3.73
C VAL A 42 2.71 16.90 -3.53
N MET A 43 1.56 17.50 -3.25
CA MET A 43 0.31 16.75 -3.07
C MET A 43 -0.13 16.03 -4.35
N VAL A 44 -0.07 16.71 -5.49
CA VAL A 44 -0.39 16.11 -6.79
C VAL A 44 0.56 14.95 -7.11
N THR A 45 1.86 15.10 -6.84
CA THR A 45 2.85 14.04 -7.04
C THR A 45 2.56 12.83 -6.16
N ILE A 46 2.18 13.02 -4.90
CA ILE A 46 1.82 11.90 -3.99
C ILE A 46 0.61 11.14 -4.53
N ILE A 47 -0.46 11.85 -4.93
CA ILE A 47 -1.67 11.22 -5.49
C ILE A 47 -1.33 10.46 -6.78
N LEU A 48 -0.55 11.08 -7.65
CA LEU A 48 -0.11 10.48 -8.91
C LEU A 48 0.75 9.24 -8.66
N MET A 49 1.67 9.30 -7.70
CA MET A 49 2.53 8.17 -7.31
C MET A 49 1.70 6.99 -6.78
N LEU A 50 0.67 7.26 -5.97
CA LEU A 50 -0.25 6.23 -5.49
C LEU A 50 -1.05 5.60 -6.66
N GLY A 51 -1.55 6.42 -7.58
CA GLY A 51 -2.25 5.96 -8.78
C GLY A 51 -1.37 5.06 -9.65
N PHE A 52 -0.12 5.47 -9.90
CA PHE A 52 0.86 4.64 -10.61
C PHE A 52 1.18 3.36 -9.85
N TYR A 53 1.39 3.42 -8.54
CA TYR A 53 1.65 2.24 -7.73
C TYR A 53 0.52 1.22 -7.86
N ILE A 54 -0.74 1.64 -7.71
CA ILE A 54 -1.91 0.77 -7.87
C ILE A 54 -1.96 0.20 -9.29
N GLY A 55 -1.79 1.02 -10.32
CA GLY A 55 -1.80 0.58 -11.71
C GLY A 55 -0.70 -0.44 -12.03
N LEU A 56 0.52 -0.22 -11.52
CA LEU A 56 1.63 -1.16 -11.66
C LEU A 56 1.35 -2.47 -10.92
N ASN A 57 0.78 -2.43 -9.72
CA ASN A 57 0.38 -3.64 -8.99
C ASN A 57 -0.66 -4.44 -9.78
N PHE A 58 -1.62 -3.80 -10.44
CA PHE A 58 -2.58 -4.50 -11.30
C PHE A 58 -1.95 -5.13 -12.56
N ILE A 59 -0.87 -4.56 -13.08
CA ILE A 59 -0.14 -5.14 -14.22
C ILE A 59 0.74 -6.30 -13.77
N SER A 60 1.36 -6.19 -12.59
CA SER A 60 2.32 -7.17 -12.07
C SER A 60 1.68 -8.33 -11.31
N THR A 61 0.43 -8.21 -10.89
CA THR A 61 -0.30 -9.24 -10.12
C THR A 61 -1.37 -9.88 -10.99
N PRO A 62 -1.70 -11.17 -10.78
CA PRO A 62 -2.90 -11.76 -11.35
C PRO A 62 -4.14 -10.93 -11.07
N SER A 63 -5.18 -11.10 -11.89
CA SER A 63 -6.45 -10.39 -11.66
C SER A 63 -6.94 -10.64 -10.22
N PRO A 64 -7.56 -9.65 -9.56
CA PRO A 64 -7.99 -9.79 -8.17
C PRO A 64 -9.05 -10.89 -7.97
N SER A 65 -9.70 -11.33 -9.04
CA SER A 65 -10.63 -12.47 -9.05
C SER A 65 -9.97 -13.82 -9.34
N SER A 66 -8.66 -13.85 -9.59
CA SER A 66 -7.91 -15.08 -9.86
C SER A 66 -7.62 -15.83 -8.58
N LEU A 67 -7.97 -17.12 -8.56
CA LEU A 67 -7.64 -18.04 -7.48
C LEU A 67 -6.13 -18.19 -7.27
N ASN A 68 -5.31 -17.93 -8.30
CA ASN A 68 -3.84 -17.95 -8.20
C ASN A 68 -3.28 -16.85 -7.28
N THR A 69 -4.11 -15.90 -6.81
CA THR A 69 -3.72 -14.93 -5.77
C THR A 69 -3.77 -15.55 -4.37
N VAL A 70 -4.57 -16.60 -4.19
CA VAL A 70 -4.80 -17.28 -2.91
C VAL A 70 -4.08 -18.63 -2.87
N PHE A 71 -4.01 -19.33 -4.00
CA PHE A 71 -3.40 -20.64 -4.15
C PHE A 71 -2.14 -20.58 -5.01
N ASP A 72 -1.14 -21.37 -4.63
CA ASP A 72 0.11 -21.55 -5.34
C ASP A 72 0.36 -23.05 -5.65
N GLU A 73 1.51 -23.38 -6.25
CA GLU A 73 1.89 -24.76 -6.57
C GLU A 73 2.06 -25.65 -5.33
N PHE A 74 2.27 -25.05 -4.16
CA PHE A 74 2.46 -25.76 -2.90
C PHE A 74 1.17 -25.92 -2.10
N SER A 75 0.07 -25.29 -2.51
CA SER A 75 -1.24 -25.39 -1.87
C SER A 75 -1.78 -26.81 -1.99
N ARG A 76 -2.16 -27.42 -0.86
CA ARG A 76 -2.58 -28.83 -0.80
C ARG A 76 -4.07 -28.92 -0.47
N ASP A 77 -4.88 -29.31 -1.44
CA ASP A 77 -6.29 -29.59 -1.17
C ASP A 77 -6.45 -30.86 -0.31
N PRO A 78 -7.42 -30.89 0.62
CA PRO A 78 -7.77 -32.12 1.32
C PRO A 78 -8.28 -33.14 0.31
N LEU A 79 -7.73 -34.37 0.36
CA LEU A 79 -8.14 -35.46 -0.53
C LEU A 79 -9.65 -35.67 -0.43
N SER A 80 -10.35 -35.60 -1.57
CA SER A 80 -11.73 -36.08 -1.66
C SER A 80 -11.69 -37.59 -1.40
N ASN A 81 -12.39 -38.02 -0.36
CA ASN A 81 -12.41 -39.39 0.15
C ASN A 81 -13.06 -40.34 -0.87
N GLU A 82 -12.41 -40.59 -2.01
CA GLU A 82 -12.79 -41.62 -2.96
C GLU A 82 -11.89 -42.83 -2.75
N CYS A 83 -12.52 -43.88 -2.24
CA CYS A 83 -12.07 -45.26 -2.16
C CYS A 83 -11.08 -45.61 -1.03
N SER A 84 -11.62 -45.96 0.13
CA SER A 84 -11.11 -47.08 0.92
C SER A 84 -12.30 -47.70 1.66
N LEU A 85 -12.81 -48.81 1.11
CA LEU A 85 -13.50 -49.81 1.92
C LEU A 85 -12.41 -50.43 2.80
N GLU A 86 -12.61 -50.42 4.13
CA GLU A 86 -12.00 -51.28 5.18
C GLU A 86 -11.63 -50.51 6.47
N ASP A 87 -11.80 -51.21 7.59
CA ASP A 87 -11.93 -50.73 8.98
C ASP A 87 -10.69 -50.09 9.64
N GLU A 88 -9.64 -49.74 8.90
CA GLU A 88 -8.48 -48.99 9.40
C GLU A 88 -8.09 -47.88 8.43
N LYS A 89 -8.71 -46.70 8.59
CA LYS A 89 -8.33 -45.52 7.81
C LYS A 89 -6.95 -45.01 8.26
N PRO A 90 -5.93 -44.95 7.37
CA PRO A 90 -4.66 -44.30 7.67
C PRO A 90 -4.88 -42.83 8.06
N ILE A 91 -3.96 -42.26 8.83
CA ILE A 91 -3.96 -40.82 9.11
C ILE A 91 -3.90 -40.08 7.78
N ASP A 92 -4.88 -39.19 7.56
CA ASP A 92 -4.93 -38.39 6.34
C ASP A 92 -3.66 -37.52 6.20
N PRO A 93 -3.12 -37.37 4.99
CA PRO A 93 -1.97 -36.51 4.76
C PRO A 93 -2.30 -35.05 5.08
N ILE A 94 -1.29 -34.29 5.51
CA ILE A 94 -1.44 -32.86 5.79
C ILE A 94 -1.91 -32.11 4.52
N SER A 95 -2.94 -31.30 4.69
CA SER A 95 -3.57 -30.46 3.66
C SER A 95 -3.99 -29.12 4.25
N ASP A 96 -4.12 -28.12 3.38
CA ASP A 96 -4.54 -26.78 3.75
C ASP A 96 -6.06 -26.71 3.93
N ILE A 97 -6.49 -25.91 4.90
CA ILE A 97 -7.91 -25.62 5.11
C ILE A 97 -8.24 -24.24 4.52
N GLY A 98 -9.25 -24.19 3.65
CA GLY A 98 -9.73 -22.94 3.08
C GLY A 98 -10.15 -21.94 4.16
N LEU A 99 -9.86 -20.65 3.92
CA LEU A 99 -10.23 -19.56 4.83
C LEU A 99 -11.73 -19.49 5.08
N ASP A 100 -12.54 -19.82 4.07
CA ASP A 100 -13.99 -19.93 4.17
C ASP A 100 -14.41 -20.99 5.21
N ARG A 101 -13.80 -22.18 5.14
CA ARG A 101 -14.10 -23.30 6.05
C ARG A 101 -13.67 -23.02 7.48
N ILE A 102 -12.45 -22.53 7.69
CA ILE A 102 -11.98 -22.24 9.05
C ILE A 102 -12.75 -21.08 9.68
N ASN A 103 -13.13 -20.07 8.90
CA ASN A 103 -13.92 -18.93 9.39
C ASN A 103 -15.32 -19.39 9.82
N ASP A 104 -15.96 -20.27 9.05
CA ASP A 104 -17.25 -20.85 9.42
C ASP A 104 -17.16 -21.68 10.71
N VAL A 105 -16.14 -22.55 10.82
CA VAL A 105 -15.91 -23.38 12.02
C VAL A 105 -15.61 -22.53 13.25
N MET A 106 -14.75 -21.52 13.14
CA MET A 106 -14.34 -20.67 14.26
C MET A 106 -15.43 -19.72 14.74
N PHE A 107 -16.17 -19.10 13.81
CA PHE A 107 -17.03 -17.97 14.14
C PHE A 107 -18.53 -18.24 14.00
N ASN A 108 -18.94 -19.17 13.11
CA ASN A 108 -20.35 -19.44 12.87
C ASN A 108 -20.83 -20.73 13.56
N ASN A 109 -19.93 -21.69 13.80
CA ASN A 109 -20.27 -22.99 14.40
C ASN A 109 -20.06 -23.04 15.92
N ALA A 110 -19.94 -21.87 16.57
CA ALA A 110 -19.71 -21.72 18.01
C ALA A 110 -21.00 -21.65 18.87
N THR A 111 -22.15 -22.03 18.31
CA THR A 111 -23.44 -22.17 19.00
C THR A 111 -24.00 -23.57 18.80
#